data_AF-A0A2T0JEK6-F1
#
_entry.id   AF-A0A2T0JEK6-F1
#
_cell.length_a   1.000
_cell.length_b   1.000
_cell.length_c   1.000
_cell.angle_alpha   90.00
_cell.angle_beta   90.00
_cell.angle_gamma   90.00
#
_symmetry.space_group_name_H-M   'P 1'
#
loop_
_entity.id
_entity.type
_entity.pdbx_description
1 polymer ?
#
loop_
_entity_poly.entity_id
_entity_poly.type
_entity_poly.pdbx_seq_one_letter_code
_entity_poly.pdbx_strand_id
1 'polypeptide(L)'
;MAPLVISSSSRAETPRRSVVGGSPSKHYGRDAEVDLLTRILDDTAAGAGGWHTLTGPPGIGKSRLLRVGIGLAAERDIAVAARDAFLLDQAAPLVTLAGALRDCTPPTAAFGWLTQR
;
A
#
# COMPACT_ATOMS: atom_id res chain seq x y z
N MET A 1 -12.70 -11.54 -4.49
CA MET A 1 -11.50 -11.06 -3.79
C MET A 1 -11.20 -9.65 -4.27
N ALA A 2 -11.48 -8.64 -3.44
CA ALA A 2 -11.30 -7.23 -3.82
C ALA A 2 -9.83 -6.83 -3.59
N PRO A 3 -9.14 -6.23 -4.58
CA PRO A 3 -7.76 -5.80 -4.41
C PRO A 3 -7.71 -4.49 -3.62
N LEU A 4 -6.88 -4.44 -2.57
CA LEU A 4 -6.61 -3.20 -1.84
C LEU A 4 -5.48 -2.44 -2.52
N VAL A 5 -5.78 -1.22 -2.97
CA VAL A 5 -4.77 -0.32 -3.54
C VAL A 5 -4.35 0.67 -2.45
N ILE A 6 -3.09 0.57 -2.03
CA ILE A 6 -2.50 1.50 -1.05
C ILE A 6 -1.61 2.47 -1.82
N SER A 7 -2.00 3.74 -1.88
CA SER A 7 -1.20 4.80 -2.49
C SER A 7 -0.71 5.78 -1.43
N SER A 8 0.58 6.15 -1.47
CA SER A 8 1.12 7.22 -0.65
C SER A 8 1.71 8.32 -1.53
N SER A 9 1.31 9.57 -1.29
CA SER A 9 1.88 10.74 -1.95
C SER A 9 2.89 11.43 -1.02
N SER A 10 4.08 11.75 -1.56
CA SER A 10 5.10 12.53 -0.84
C SER A 10 5.47 13.80 -1.63
N ARG A 11 5.82 14.87 -0.92
CA ARG A 11 6.47 16.05 -1.53
C ARG A 11 7.95 15.73 -1.71
N ALA A 12 8.43 15.93 -2.94
CA ALA A 12 9.72 15.56 -3.51
C ALA A 12 10.91 15.42 -2.52
N GLU A 13 11.46 14.20 -2.45
CA GLU A 13 12.87 13.95 -2.09
C GLU A 13 13.38 12.70 -2.82
N THR A 14 14.65 12.74 -3.24
CA THR A 14 15.37 11.81 -4.13
C THR A 14 15.16 10.31 -3.83
N PRO A 15 14.97 9.44 -4.85
CA PRO A 15 14.62 8.04 -4.61
C PRO A 15 15.81 7.23 -4.07
N ARG A 16 15.66 6.64 -2.88
CA ARG A 16 16.55 5.57 -2.39
C ARG A 16 15.88 4.23 -2.62
N ARG A 17 16.54 3.38 -3.42
CA ARG A 17 16.12 2.00 -3.67
C ARG A 17 16.29 1.18 -2.38
N SER A 18 15.21 0.76 -1.72
CA SER A 18 15.29 -0.13 -0.56
C SER A 18 14.79 -1.53 -0.92
N VAL A 19 15.68 -2.52 -0.82
CA VAL A 19 15.35 -3.95 -0.84
C VAL A 19 14.58 -4.28 0.44
N VAL A 20 13.42 -4.93 0.31
CA VAL A 20 12.57 -5.34 1.43
C VAL A 20 13.06 -6.70 1.94
N GLY A 21 13.80 -6.67 3.06
CA GLY A 21 14.10 -7.84 3.90
C GLY A 21 13.55 -7.58 5.29
N GLY A 22 12.62 -8.43 5.75
CA GLY A 22 11.84 -8.21 6.98
C GLY A 22 12.61 -8.56 8.25
N SER A 23 12.71 -7.60 9.16
CA SER A 23 12.82 -7.85 10.60
C SER A 23 11.62 -7.16 11.27
N PRO A 24 10.88 -7.82 12.18
CA PRO A 24 9.75 -7.20 12.85
C PRO A 24 10.27 -6.11 13.79
N SER A 25 10.10 -4.85 13.39
CA SER A 25 10.59 -3.71 14.14
C SER A 25 9.46 -3.12 14.95
N LYS A 26 9.47 -3.39 16.26
CA LYS A 26 8.48 -2.93 17.26
C LYS A 26 8.07 -1.47 17.02
N HIS A 27 6.77 -1.24 16.91
CA HIS A 27 6.18 0.10 16.79
C HIS A 27 5.90 0.61 18.20
N TYR A 28 6.45 1.77 18.55
CA TYR A 28 6.14 2.42 19.82
C TYR A 28 5.05 3.47 19.58
N GLY A 29 3.93 3.36 20.31
CA GLY A 29 2.87 4.37 20.35
C GLY A 29 2.04 4.49 19.06
N ARG A 30 1.86 3.40 18.31
CA ARG A 30 1.05 3.36 17.07
C ARG A 30 -0.04 2.29 17.08
N ASP A 31 -0.36 1.78 18.26
CA ASP A 31 -1.26 0.63 18.40
C ASP A 31 -2.66 0.98 17.88
N ALA A 32 -3.15 2.19 18.17
CA ALA A 32 -4.45 2.65 17.68
C ALA A 32 -4.53 2.72 16.14
N GLU A 33 -3.48 3.17 15.46
CA GLU A 33 -3.46 3.20 13.99
C GLU A 33 -3.31 1.81 13.38
N VAL A 34 -2.57 0.92 14.04
CA VAL A 34 -2.48 -0.49 13.65
C VAL A 34 -3.83 -1.17 13.81
N ASP A 35 -4.54 -0.96 14.91
CA ASP A 35 -5.90 -1.48 15.15
C ASP A 35 -6.89 -0.98 14.09
N LEU A 36 -6.77 0.29 13.69
CA LEU A 36 -7.60 0.86 12.63
C LEU A 36 -7.30 0.22 11.26
N LEU A 37 -6.02 -0.01 10.93
CA LEU A 37 -5.64 -0.72 9.71
C LEU A 37 -6.14 -2.17 9.72
N THR A 38 -6.01 -2.86 10.85
CA THR A 38 -6.53 -4.21 11.07
C THR A 38 -8.03 -4.26 10.76
N ARG A 39 -8.81 -3.33 11.33
CA ARG A 39 -10.25 -3.27 11.08
C ARG A 39 -10.60 -3.03 9.61
N ILE A 40 -9.91 -2.11 8.94
CA ILE A 40 -10.12 -1.85 7.50
C ILE A 40 -9.88 -3.11 6.68
N LEU A 41 -8.83 -3.87 7.02
CA LEU A 41 -8.49 -5.11 6.33
C LEU A 41 -9.49 -6.22 6.63
N ASP A 42 -9.99 -6.31 7.87
CA ASP A 42 -11.05 -7.25 8.23
C ASP A 42 -12.35 -6.95 7.46
N ASP A 43 -12.75 -5.68 7.37
CA ASP A 43 -13.89 -5.23 6.57
C ASP A 43 -13.67 -5.56 5.07
N THR A 44 -12.45 -5.37 4.57
CA THR A 44 -12.06 -5.72 3.19
C THR A 44 -12.15 -7.22 2.93
N ALA A 45 -11.70 -8.05 3.87
CA ALA A 45 -11.81 -9.51 3.79
C ALA A 45 -13.28 -9.96 3.78
N ALA A 46 -14.15 -9.25 4.51
CA ALA A 46 -15.60 -9.46 4.49
C ALA A 46 -16.29 -8.97 3.19
N GLY A 47 -15.54 -8.40 2.26
CA GLY A 47 -16.02 -7.93 0.97
C GLY A 47 -16.46 -6.47 0.93
N ALA A 48 -16.26 -5.71 2.01
CA ALA A 48 -16.51 -4.28 2.01
C ALA A 48 -15.32 -3.53 1.40
N GLY A 49 -15.58 -2.75 0.34
CA GLY A 49 -14.59 -1.83 -0.24
C GLY A 49 -14.64 -0.46 0.43
N GLY A 50 -13.52 0.27 0.42
CA GLY A 50 -13.46 1.61 0.99
C GLY A 50 -12.25 2.42 0.51
N TRP A 51 -12.28 3.72 0.78
CA TRP A 51 -11.15 4.63 0.58
C TRP A 51 -10.77 5.26 1.91
N HIS A 52 -9.51 5.13 2.30
CA HIS A 52 -8.97 5.72 3.52
C HIS A 52 -7.74 6.56 3.20
N THR A 53 -7.64 7.74 3.81
CA THR A 53 -6.53 8.67 3.61
C THR A 53 -5.68 8.75 4.87
N LEU A 54 -4.40 8.37 4.78
CA LEU A 54 -3.44 8.53 5.87
C LEU A 54 -2.72 9.88 5.74
N THR A 55 -2.99 10.79 6.68
CA THR A 55 -2.37 12.12 6.72
C THR A 55 -1.45 12.26 7.92
N GLY A 56 -0.54 13.25 7.86
CA GLY A 56 0.35 13.58 8.98
C GLY A 56 1.63 14.27 8.53
N PRO A 57 2.40 14.85 9.46
CA PRO A 57 3.63 15.57 9.15
C PRO A 57 4.65 14.75 8.34
N PRO A 58 5.54 15.38 7.57
CA PRO A 58 6.70 14.70 6.98
C PRO A 58 7.50 13.95 8.07
N GLY A 59 8.05 12.77 7.73
CA GLY A 59 8.87 11.99 8.67
C GLY A 59 8.14 11.27 9.81
N ILE A 60 6.84 11.48 10.01
CA ILE A 60 6.06 10.90 11.14
C ILE A 60 5.90 9.36 11.10
N GLY A 61 6.39 8.70 10.04
CA GLY A 61 6.36 7.25 9.90
C GLY A 61 5.23 6.68 9.03
N LYS A 62 4.53 7.49 8.21
CA LYS A 62 3.42 7.02 7.35
C LYS A 62 3.78 5.81 6.47
N SER A 63 4.89 5.89 5.73
CA SER A 63 5.34 4.78 4.87
C SER A 63 5.71 3.53 5.68
N ARG A 64 6.18 3.70 6.92
CA ARG A 64 6.45 2.57 7.83
C ARG A 64 5.14 1.94 8.30
N LEU A 65 4.16 2.75 8.69
CA LEU A 65 2.83 2.27 9.08
C LEU A 65 2.13 1.54 7.92
N LEU A 66 2.21 2.05 6.69
CA LEU A 66 1.66 1.37 5.52
C LEU A 66 2.33 0.00 5.30
N ARG A 67 3.64 -0.13 5.49
CA ARG A 67 4.34 -1.44 5.41
C ARG A 67 3.82 -2.44 6.45
N VAL A 68 3.40 -1.99 7.63
CA VAL A 68 2.70 -2.84 8.61
C VAL A 68 1.38 -3.32 8.04
N GLY A 69 0.59 -2.40 7.47
CA GLY A 69 -0.65 -2.74 6.78
C GLY A 69 -0.46 -3.78 5.67
N ILE A 70 0.65 -3.70 4.91
CA ILE A 70 0.99 -4.72 3.90
C ILE A 70 1.21 -6.10 4.55
N GLY A 71 1.91 -6.14 5.69
CA GLY A 71 2.10 -7.39 6.45
C GLY A 71 0.77 -7.97 6.95
N LEU A 72 -0.07 -7.12 7.56
CA LEU A 72 -1.40 -7.52 8.04
C LEU A 72 -2.34 -7.98 6.92
N ALA A 73 -2.21 -7.40 5.73
CA ALA A 73 -2.97 -7.80 4.54
C ALA A 73 -2.51 -9.17 4.03
N ALA A 74 -1.20 -9.43 4.05
CA ALA A 74 -0.65 -10.74 3.68
C ALA A 74 -1.14 -11.87 4.61
N GLU A 75 -1.27 -11.60 5.92
CA GLU A 75 -1.84 -12.54 6.90
C GLU A 75 -3.32 -12.90 6.59
N ARG A 76 -4.03 -12.06 5.84
CA ARG A 76 -5.44 -12.24 5.45
C ARG A 76 -5.61 -12.72 4.00
N ASP A 77 -4.50 -13.05 3.33
CA ASP A 77 -4.48 -13.36 1.89
C ASP A 77 -5.13 -12.26 1.04
N ILE A 78 -4.91 -10.99 1.39
CA ILE A 78 -5.39 -9.84 0.61
C ILE A 78 -4.27 -9.39 -0.35
N ALA A 79 -4.59 -9.33 -1.65
CA ALA A 79 -3.69 -8.77 -2.64
C ALA A 79 -3.53 -7.25 -2.44
N VAL A 80 -2.28 -6.82 -2.29
CA VAL A 80 -1.91 -5.41 -2.14
C VAL A 80 -1.20 -4.93 -3.39
N ALA A 81 -1.72 -3.83 -3.97
CA ALA A 81 -1.04 -3.03 -4.97
C ALA A 81 -0.56 -1.73 -4.32
N ALA A 82 0.75 -1.50 -4.30
CA ALA A 82 1.34 -0.31 -3.67
C ALA A 82 2.42 0.31 -4.54
N ARG A 83 2.45 1.64 -4.59
CA ARG A 83 3.50 2.40 -5.27
C ARG A 83 3.65 3.79 -4.66
N ASP A 84 4.87 4.30 -4.69
CA ASP A 84 5.13 5.70 -4.39
C ASP A 84 4.63 6.57 -5.54
N ALA A 85 3.95 7.66 -5.19
CA ALA A 85 3.48 8.66 -6.14
C ALA A 85 4.16 10.02 -5.88
N PHE A 86 4.62 10.66 -6.95
CA PHE A 86 5.31 11.94 -6.94
C PHE A 86 4.54 13.01 -7.73
N LEU A 87 4.92 14.28 -7.58
CA LEU A 87 4.28 15.39 -8.30
C LEU A 87 4.31 15.21 -9.84
N LEU A 88 5.40 14.63 -10.36
CA LEU A 88 5.54 14.34 -11.80
C LEU A 88 4.49 13.34 -12.31
N ASP A 89 3.99 12.46 -11.45
CA ASP A 89 3.00 11.45 -11.82
C ASP A 89 1.63 12.06 -12.14
N GLN A 90 1.40 13.33 -11.78
CA GLN A 90 0.17 14.05 -12.16
C GLN A 90 -0.02 14.14 -13.68
N ALA A 91 1.08 14.12 -14.45
CA ALA A 91 1.01 14.11 -15.90
C ALA A 91 0.53 12.77 -16.48
N ALA A 92 0.64 11.67 -15.71
CA ALA A 92 0.29 10.32 -16.15
C ALA A 92 -0.19 9.43 -14.98
N PRO A 93 -1.28 9.80 -14.27
CA PRO A 93 -1.68 9.14 -13.02
C PRO A 93 -2.02 7.66 -13.20
N LEU A 94 -2.55 7.29 -14.36
CA LEU A 94 -2.89 5.91 -14.69
C LEU A 94 -1.64 5.03 -14.90
N VAL A 95 -0.47 5.59 -15.21
CA VAL A 95 0.78 4.83 -15.31
C VAL A 95 1.25 4.39 -13.93
N THR A 96 1.13 5.26 -12.92
CA THR A 96 1.43 4.93 -11.52
C THR A 96 0.53 3.82 -11.02
N LEU A 97 -0.79 3.95 -11.23
CA LEU A 97 -1.77 2.93 -10.86
C LEU A 97 -1.54 1.61 -11.61
N ALA A 98 -1.38 1.63 -12.94
CA ALA A 98 -1.18 0.44 -13.73
C ALA A 98 0.08 -0.34 -13.31
N GLY A 99 1.17 0.35 -12.96
CA GLY A 99 2.35 -0.31 -12.40
C GLY A 99 2.11 -0.91 -11.02
N ALA A 100 1.38 -0.20 -10.13
CA ALA A 100 1.03 -0.75 -8.81
C ALA A 100 0.20 -2.05 -8.93
N LEU A 101 -0.78 -2.06 -9.84
CA LEU A 101 -1.62 -3.24 -10.08
C LEU A 101 -0.84 -4.40 -10.72
N ARG A 102 0.10 -4.07 -11.62
CA ARG A 102 1.00 -5.07 -12.23
C ARG A 102 1.89 -5.75 -11.19
N ASP A 103 2.40 -4.98 -10.24
CA ASP A 103 3.34 -5.44 -9.20
C ASP A 103 2.62 -5.87 -7.90
N CYS A 104 1.31 -6.12 -7.96
CA CYS A 104 0.53 -6.50 -6.79
C CYS A 104 1.03 -7.83 -6.17
N THR A 105 0.90 -7.94 -4.85
CA THR A 105 1.35 -9.12 -4.09
C THR A 105 0.25 -9.60 -3.12
N PRO A 106 -0.14 -10.89 -3.14
CA PRO A 106 0.22 -11.87 -4.18
C PRO A 106 -0.27 -11.44 -5.58
N PRO A 107 0.39 -11.90 -6.67
CA PRO A 107 -0.05 -11.63 -8.03
C PRO A 107 -1.47 -12.15 -8.25
N THR A 108 -2.31 -11.35 -8.93
CA THR A 108 -3.68 -11.76 -9.27
C THR A 108 -3.89 -11.85 -10.77
N ALA A 109 -4.56 -12.92 -11.21
CA ALA A 109 -4.95 -13.11 -12.60
C ALA A 109 -5.91 -12.01 -13.11
N ALA A 110 -6.62 -11.34 -12.20
CA ALA A 110 -7.50 -10.21 -12.52
C ALA A 110 -6.77 -9.05 -13.23
N PHE A 111 -5.46 -8.94 -13.03
CA PHE A 111 -4.61 -7.91 -13.66
C PHE A 111 -3.66 -8.49 -14.71
N GLY A 112 -3.82 -9.75 -15.12
CA GLY A 112 -2.95 -10.39 -16.12
C GLY A 112 -2.91 -9.61 -17.46
N TRP A 113 -4.01 -8.97 -17.84
CA TRP A 113 -4.08 -8.12 -19.04
C TRP A 113 -3.15 -6.91 -19.00
N LEU A 114 -2.71 -6.44 -17.82
CA LEU A 114 -1.72 -5.35 -17.69
C LEU A 114 -0.28 -5.81 -17.96
N THR A 115 -0.04 -7.12 -17.98
CA THR A 115 1.28 -7.72 -18.26
C THR A 115 1.45 -8.13 -19.72
N GLN A 116 0.35 -8.31 -20.46
CA GLN A 116 0.38 -8.63 -21.88
C GLN A 116 0.61 -7.34 -22.68
N ARG A 117 1.71 -7.33 -23.46
CA ARG A 117 2.05 -6.25 -24.40
C ARG A 117 1.62 -6.62 -25.80
#